data_AF-A0A368JMX6-F1
#
_entry.id   AF-A0A368JMX6-F1
#
_cell.length_a   1.000
_cell.length_b   1.000
_cell.length_c   1.000
_cell.angle_alpha   90.00
_cell.angle_beta   90.00
_cell.angle_gamma   90.00
#
_symmetry.space_group_name_H-M   'P 1'
#
loop_
_entity.id
_entity.type
_entity.pdbx_description
1 polymer ?
#
loop_
_entity_poly.entity_id
_entity_poly.type
_entity_poly.pdbx_seq_one_letter_code
_entity_poly.pdbx_strand_id
1 'polypeptide(L)'
;MLIVRTVPDPHDQQIPYSFPFIAYSTTRMQTTMGVKRASWYLIATLFILSWQACTTKENAQPDTSSTTDFLYQYSIINALLAGVFDGNLTFGELKKHGDFGVGTFNRVDGELVINEGKRYRIRSNGSVSEVADRDSTSLAFVKFFKADSSFTVQTAGMTLQQLQKKIAAALPVNEIYAIRIKGTFSKMTTRAPAPAQKPYPTLNDHLARTQVIFNLTNTTGVAVGFLVPTYMEKVNVPGFHFHYLADDLKSGGHVYDFTATQVTVEIDRTKGYYVELNTHSDFGKVTL
;
A
#
# COMPACT_ATOMS: atom_id res chain seq x y z
N MET A 1 32.05 -15.95 -19.03
CA MET A 1 31.25 -17.15 -19.40
C MET A 1 30.05 -17.18 -18.47
N LEU A 2 28.95 -16.53 -18.88
CA LEU A 2 27.75 -16.35 -18.07
C LEU A 2 26.91 -17.62 -18.14
N ILE A 3 26.73 -18.30 -17.01
CA ILE A 3 25.88 -19.48 -16.93
C ILE A 3 24.45 -18.98 -16.69
N VAL A 4 23.64 -18.97 -17.75
CA VAL A 4 22.19 -18.77 -17.67
C VAL A 4 21.60 -20.06 -17.12
N ARG A 5 21.15 -20.06 -15.87
CA ARG A 5 20.27 -21.11 -15.33
C ARG A 5 18.85 -20.56 -15.30
N THR A 6 17.96 -21.20 -16.05
CA THR A 6 16.52 -21.06 -15.93
C THR A 6 16.09 -21.59 -14.55
N VAL A 7 15.56 -20.72 -13.71
CA VAL A 7 14.94 -21.07 -12.41
C VAL A 7 13.45 -21.34 -12.66
N PRO A 8 12.83 -22.36 -12.04
CA PRO A 8 11.40 -22.63 -12.20
C PRO A 8 10.53 -21.51 -11.60
N ASP A 9 9.35 -21.39 -12.20
CA ASP A 9 8.27 -20.46 -11.88
C ASP A 9 7.79 -20.58 -10.41
N PRO A 10 7.72 -19.46 -9.63
CA PRO A 10 7.21 -19.46 -8.26
C PRO A 10 5.68 -19.37 -8.13
N HIS A 11 4.90 -19.55 -9.20
CA HIS A 11 3.42 -19.50 -9.15
C HIS A 11 2.73 -20.64 -8.37
N ASP A 12 3.44 -21.48 -7.60
CA ASP A 12 2.88 -22.59 -6.82
C ASP A 12 2.72 -22.33 -5.31
N GLN A 13 2.52 -21.07 -4.89
CA GLN A 13 2.23 -20.72 -3.49
C GLN A 13 1.00 -19.83 -3.31
N GLN A 14 -0.07 -20.09 -4.07
CA GLN A 14 -1.41 -19.69 -3.62
C GLN A 14 -1.95 -20.74 -2.65
N ILE A 15 -1.84 -20.45 -1.34
CA ILE A 15 -2.52 -21.19 -0.29
C ILE A 15 -4.02 -20.85 -0.37
N PRO A 16 -4.94 -21.80 -0.57
CA PRO A 16 -6.36 -21.54 -0.49
C PRO A 16 -6.77 -21.47 0.98
N TYR A 17 -7.16 -20.28 1.46
CA TYR A 17 -7.85 -20.15 2.75
C TYR A 17 -9.33 -20.47 2.55
N SER A 18 -9.73 -21.71 2.85
CA SER A 18 -11.12 -22.09 3.06
C SER A 18 -11.42 -22.11 4.56
N PHE A 19 -12.43 -21.35 5.01
CA PHE A 19 -12.97 -21.43 6.36
C PHE A 19 -14.41 -21.97 6.34
N PRO A 20 -14.80 -22.82 7.31
CA PRO A 20 -16.16 -23.32 7.41
C PRO A 20 -17.11 -22.27 8.01
N PHE A 21 -18.34 -22.25 7.50
CA PHE A 21 -19.46 -21.49 8.07
C PHE A 21 -19.81 -22.06 9.46
N ILE A 22 -19.72 -21.22 10.50
CA ILE A 22 -20.35 -21.47 11.81
C ILE A 22 -21.48 -20.45 11.98
N ALA A 23 -22.71 -20.95 11.98
CA ALA A 23 -23.90 -20.16 12.28
C ALA A 23 -24.01 -19.92 13.79
N TYR A 24 -24.10 -18.65 14.20
CA TYR A 24 -24.45 -18.29 15.58
C TYR A 24 -25.97 -18.06 15.69
N SER A 25 -26.62 -18.89 16.49
CA SER A 25 -27.99 -18.71 16.96
C SER A 25 -28.00 -17.69 18.11
N THR A 26 -28.85 -16.66 18.00
CA THR A 26 -29.05 -15.65 19.04
C THR A 26 -30.13 -16.08 20.02
N THR A 27 -29.77 -16.37 21.26
CA THR A 27 -30.73 -16.52 22.37
C THR A 27 -30.73 -15.25 23.22
N ARG A 28 -31.85 -14.51 23.18
CA ARG A 28 -32.14 -13.38 24.07
C ARG A 28 -32.44 -13.90 25.47
N MET A 29 -31.80 -13.35 26.50
CA MET A 29 -32.20 -13.54 27.89
C MET A 29 -32.62 -12.18 28.45
N GLN A 30 -33.89 -12.07 28.84
CA GLN A 30 -34.43 -10.94 29.59
C GLN A 30 -34.09 -11.12 31.07
N THR A 31 -33.67 -10.04 31.72
CA THR A 31 -33.68 -9.93 33.18
C THR A 31 -34.41 -8.66 33.59
N THR A 32 -35.36 -8.84 34.50
CA THR A 32 -36.16 -7.82 35.16
C THR A 32 -35.59 -7.52 36.56
N MET A 33 -36.26 -6.58 37.25
CA MET A 33 -36.02 -6.00 38.59
C MET A 33 -35.16 -4.73 38.55
N GLY A 34 -35.60 -3.54 38.98
CA GLY A 34 -36.68 -3.16 39.88
C GLY A 34 -36.10 -2.67 41.20
N VAL A 35 -35.81 -1.36 41.34
CA VAL A 35 -35.51 -0.74 42.66
C VAL A 35 -36.14 0.66 42.74
N LYS A 36 -36.62 0.95 43.96
CA LYS A 36 -37.60 1.94 44.38
C LYS A 36 -37.03 3.36 44.52
N ARG A 37 -37.94 4.34 44.37
CA ARG A 37 -37.75 5.77 44.68
C ARG A 37 -37.65 6.00 46.19
N ALA A 38 -36.78 6.93 46.60
CA ALA A 38 -36.97 7.76 47.78
C ALA A 38 -36.21 9.08 47.59
N SER A 39 -36.95 10.19 47.57
CA SER A 39 -36.43 11.54 47.74
C SER A 39 -36.17 11.80 49.24
N TRP A 40 -35.40 12.85 49.55
CA TRP A 40 -35.76 13.97 50.43
C TRP A 40 -34.52 14.58 51.12
N TYR A 41 -34.58 15.91 51.21
CA TYR A 41 -33.86 16.87 52.06
C TYR A 41 -32.57 17.56 51.58
N LEU A 42 -32.77 18.87 51.36
CA LEU A 42 -31.83 19.97 51.45
C LEU A 42 -31.00 19.94 52.73
N ILE A 43 -29.69 20.19 52.60
CA ILE A 43 -28.91 20.95 53.59
C ILE A 43 -28.02 21.93 52.81
N ALA A 44 -28.23 23.22 53.08
CA ALA A 44 -27.39 24.31 52.62
C ALA A 44 -26.20 24.47 53.57
N THR A 45 -24.99 24.53 53.02
CA THR A 45 -23.82 25.07 53.72
C THR A 45 -22.92 25.85 52.75
N LEU A 46 -22.72 27.12 53.08
CA LEU A 46 -21.72 28.01 52.50
C LEU A 46 -20.32 27.49 52.82
N PHE A 47 -19.47 27.35 51.80
CA PHE A 47 -18.03 27.62 51.91
C PHE A 47 -17.55 28.19 50.57
N ILE A 48 -17.35 29.51 50.54
CA ILE A 48 -16.68 30.21 49.46
C ILE A 48 -15.18 30.05 49.72
N LEU A 49 -14.54 29.13 49.01
CA LEU A 49 -13.09 29.05 48.87
C LEU A 49 -12.76 29.32 47.40
N SER A 50 -12.10 30.45 47.18
CA SER A 50 -11.56 30.89 45.91
C SER A 50 -10.49 29.91 45.43
N TRP A 51 -10.85 29.03 44.49
CA TRP A 51 -9.88 28.32 43.67
C TRP A 51 -9.87 28.98 42.29
N GLN A 52 -8.85 29.80 42.02
CA GLN A 52 -8.48 30.11 40.64
C GLN A 52 -7.86 28.84 40.05
N ALA A 53 -8.70 27.90 39.64
CA ALA A 53 -8.30 26.90 38.68
C ALA A 53 -8.36 27.59 37.31
N CYS A 54 -7.19 27.92 36.79
CA CYS A 54 -7.00 28.29 35.39
C CYS A 54 -7.40 27.08 34.54
N THR A 55 -8.69 26.96 34.25
CA THR A 55 -9.21 26.01 33.27
C THR A 55 -8.90 26.63 31.92
N THR A 56 -7.71 26.31 31.38
CA THR A 56 -7.50 26.38 29.94
C THR A 56 -8.54 25.44 29.33
N LYS A 57 -9.64 26.03 28.85
CA LYS A 57 -10.47 25.41 27.83
C LYS A 57 -9.54 25.15 26.66
N GLU A 58 -9.02 23.94 26.60
CA GLU A 58 -8.45 23.38 25.40
C GLU A 58 -9.61 23.34 24.41
N ASN A 59 -9.69 24.38 23.58
CA ASN A 59 -10.51 24.34 22.39
C ASN A 59 -9.97 23.16 21.59
N ALA A 60 -10.69 22.04 21.64
CA ALA A 60 -10.58 21.00 20.64
C ALA A 60 -10.86 21.66 19.30
N GLN A 61 -9.79 22.10 18.64
CA GLN A 61 -9.85 22.61 17.29
C GLN A 61 -10.40 21.44 16.46
N PRO A 62 -11.48 21.65 15.69
CA PRO A 62 -12.01 20.59 14.86
C PRO A 62 -10.87 20.12 13.96
N ASP A 63 -10.54 18.84 14.08
CA ASP A 63 -9.57 18.17 13.23
C ASP A 63 -10.04 18.41 11.79
N THR A 64 -9.42 19.37 11.11
CA THR A 64 -9.65 19.60 9.69
C THR A 64 -9.04 18.39 9.00
N SER A 65 -9.77 17.29 9.00
CA SER A 65 -9.41 16.06 8.33
C SER A 65 -9.20 16.43 6.87
N SER A 66 -7.94 16.61 6.52
CA SER A 66 -7.57 17.00 5.19
C SER A 66 -8.11 15.95 4.23
N THR A 67 -8.70 16.38 3.12
CA THR A 67 -9.08 15.51 1.99
C THR A 67 -7.89 14.77 1.36
N THR A 68 -6.71 14.86 1.98
CA THR A 68 -5.42 14.34 1.52
C THR A 68 -5.14 12.91 2.01
N ASP A 69 -5.93 12.38 2.94
CA ASP A 69 -5.67 11.08 3.57
C ASP A 69 -6.42 9.91 2.89
N PHE A 70 -6.57 10.01 1.58
CA PHE A 70 -7.22 9.02 0.73
C PHE A 70 -6.20 8.37 -0.19
N LEU A 71 -6.39 7.09 -0.47
CA LEU A 71 -5.69 6.40 -1.55
C LEU A 71 -6.38 6.81 -2.85
N TYR A 72 -5.65 7.47 -3.74
CA TYR A 72 -6.05 7.65 -5.11
C TYR A 72 -5.49 6.52 -5.97
N GLN A 73 -6.34 5.95 -6.79
CA GLN A 73 -5.96 4.94 -7.77
C GLN A 73 -6.46 5.35 -9.16
N TYR A 74 -5.57 5.27 -10.14
CA TYR A 74 -5.94 5.38 -11.55
C TYR A 74 -6.05 4.00 -12.17
N SER A 75 -7.15 3.71 -12.88
CA SER A 75 -7.53 2.39 -13.40
C SER A 75 -7.84 1.36 -12.31
N ILE A 76 -8.09 0.11 -12.68
CA ILE A 76 -8.30 -1.02 -11.75
C ILE A 76 -7.43 -2.22 -12.11
N ILE A 77 -7.10 -3.05 -11.11
CA ILE A 77 -6.22 -4.20 -11.31
C ILE A 77 -6.74 -5.17 -12.38
N ASN A 78 -8.04 -5.43 -12.42
CA ASN A 78 -8.64 -6.34 -13.41
C ASN A 78 -8.45 -5.81 -14.84
N ALA A 79 -8.48 -4.49 -15.05
CA ALA A 79 -8.22 -3.91 -16.36
C ALA A 79 -6.77 -4.14 -16.80
N LEU A 80 -5.82 -3.94 -15.88
CA LEU A 80 -4.41 -4.22 -16.17
C LEU A 80 -4.22 -5.73 -16.44
N LEU A 81 -4.80 -6.61 -15.61
CA LEU A 81 -4.75 -8.06 -15.81
C LEU A 81 -5.29 -8.48 -17.19
N ALA A 82 -6.36 -7.82 -17.65
CA ALA A 82 -6.99 -8.05 -18.95
C ALA A 82 -6.24 -7.44 -20.15
N GLY A 83 -5.08 -6.82 -19.96
CA GLY A 83 -4.27 -6.28 -21.06
C GLY A 83 -4.53 -4.80 -21.40
N VAL A 84 -5.27 -4.06 -20.56
CA VAL A 84 -5.42 -2.61 -20.70
C VAL A 84 -4.14 -1.91 -20.23
N PHE A 85 -3.11 -1.96 -21.07
CA PHE A 85 -1.77 -1.47 -20.74
C PHE A 85 -1.52 -0.01 -21.09
N ASP A 86 -2.48 0.68 -21.70
CA ASP A 86 -2.39 2.11 -21.99
C ASP A 86 -3.43 2.89 -21.17
N GLY A 87 -3.01 4.02 -20.60
CA GLY A 87 -3.87 5.02 -19.96
C GLY A 87 -3.57 6.44 -20.44
N ASN A 88 -4.47 7.36 -20.11
CA ASN A 88 -4.37 8.78 -20.49
C ASN A 88 -3.88 9.69 -19.36
N LEU A 89 -3.92 9.25 -18.11
CA LEU A 89 -3.45 10.06 -16.98
C LEU A 89 -1.93 10.28 -17.09
N THR A 90 -1.53 11.54 -17.14
CA THR A 90 -0.12 11.93 -17.16
C THR A 90 0.48 11.96 -15.76
N PHE A 91 1.80 11.80 -15.63
CA PHE A 91 2.46 11.96 -14.33
C PHE A 91 2.38 13.39 -13.79
N GLY A 92 2.26 14.39 -14.66
CA GLY A 92 2.01 15.78 -14.30
C GLY A 92 0.64 16.01 -13.65
N GLU A 93 -0.36 15.20 -13.98
CA GLU A 93 -1.67 15.17 -13.31
C GLU A 93 -1.61 14.30 -12.06
N LEU A 94 -1.04 13.09 -12.14
CA LEU A 94 -0.94 12.14 -11.04
C LEU A 94 -0.31 12.75 -9.77
N LYS A 95 0.72 13.60 -9.92
CA LYS A 95 1.38 14.25 -8.75
C LYS A 95 0.47 15.17 -7.93
N LYS A 96 -0.70 15.56 -8.46
CA LYS A 96 -1.72 16.32 -7.71
C LYS A 96 -2.48 15.44 -6.71
N HIS A 97 -2.35 14.12 -6.82
CA HIS A 97 -3.07 13.13 -6.02
C HIS A 97 -2.19 12.45 -4.96
N GLY A 98 -0.87 12.62 -5.01
CA GLY A 98 0.00 12.05 -3.99
C GLY A 98 1.49 12.27 -4.23
N ASP A 99 2.25 12.01 -3.17
CA ASP A 99 3.72 12.11 -3.11
C ASP A 99 4.40 10.78 -2.74
N PHE A 100 3.60 9.72 -2.64
CA PHE A 100 3.99 8.37 -2.29
C PHE A 100 3.15 7.36 -3.05
N GLY A 101 3.75 6.27 -3.52
CA GLY A 101 2.99 5.24 -4.23
C GLY A 101 3.78 4.34 -5.15
N VAL A 102 3.04 3.47 -5.84
CA VAL A 102 3.54 2.46 -6.77
C VAL A 102 2.64 2.37 -8.00
N GLY A 103 3.11 1.70 -9.04
CA GLY A 103 2.33 1.50 -10.26
C GLY A 103 3.20 1.07 -11.42
N THR A 104 2.71 1.28 -12.64
CA THR A 104 3.47 1.03 -13.87
C THR A 104 3.23 2.14 -14.89
N PHE A 105 3.80 1.98 -16.08
CA PHE A 105 3.71 2.92 -17.19
C PHE A 105 2.82 2.35 -18.28
N ASN A 106 2.47 3.18 -19.27
CA ASN A 106 1.92 2.64 -20.51
C ASN A 106 2.82 1.53 -21.06
N ARG A 107 2.20 0.50 -21.66
CA ARG A 107 2.84 -0.75 -22.12
C ARG A 107 3.43 -1.60 -20.99
N VAL A 108 3.10 -1.34 -19.72
CA VAL A 108 3.71 -2.00 -18.55
C VAL A 108 5.24 -1.92 -18.62
N ASP A 109 5.76 -0.79 -19.07
CA ASP A 109 7.19 -0.64 -19.34
C ASP A 109 7.90 -0.22 -18.06
N GLY A 110 8.27 -1.23 -17.27
CA GLY A 110 8.93 -1.06 -15.99
C GLY A 110 8.00 -0.74 -14.81
N GLU A 111 8.62 -0.44 -13.68
CA GLU A 111 7.98 -0.24 -12.39
C GLU A 111 8.10 1.20 -11.93
N LEU A 112 7.01 1.75 -11.41
CA LEU A 112 6.96 3.09 -10.84
C LEU A 112 7.21 3.02 -9.33
N VAL A 113 8.11 3.88 -8.84
CA VAL A 113 8.26 4.17 -7.41
C VAL A 113 8.04 5.66 -7.20
N ILE A 114 7.16 6.03 -6.27
CA ILE A 114 7.00 7.40 -5.81
C ILE A 114 7.35 7.45 -4.33
N ASN A 115 8.32 8.29 -3.98
CA ASN A 115 8.70 8.54 -2.60
C ASN A 115 9.07 10.01 -2.40
N GLU A 116 8.47 10.67 -1.42
CA GLU A 116 8.74 12.06 -1.06
C GLU A 116 8.59 13.00 -2.28
N GLY A 117 7.55 12.76 -3.09
CA GLY A 117 7.20 13.54 -4.28
C GLY A 117 8.05 13.25 -5.53
N LYS A 118 9.15 12.52 -5.38
CA LYS A 118 10.00 12.09 -6.50
C LYS A 118 9.48 10.80 -7.12
N ARG A 119 9.53 10.73 -8.45
CA ARG A 119 8.97 9.64 -9.25
C ARG A 119 10.08 9.01 -10.08
N TYR A 120 10.27 7.71 -9.92
CA TYR A 120 11.30 6.95 -10.61
C TYR A 120 10.69 5.78 -11.36
N ARG A 121 11.32 5.48 -12.50
CA ARG A 121 11.02 4.34 -13.33
C ARG A 121 12.18 3.36 -13.30
N ILE A 122 11.89 2.12 -12.97
CA ILE A 122 12.85 1.02 -13.03
C ILE A 122 12.50 0.14 -14.23
N ARG A 123 13.41 0.01 -15.18
CA ARG A 123 13.19 -0.77 -16.41
C ARG A 123 13.79 -2.18 -16.32
N SER A 124 13.36 -3.06 -17.23
CA SER A 124 13.87 -4.43 -17.34
C SER A 124 15.37 -4.53 -17.64
N ASN A 125 16.00 -3.47 -18.17
CA ASN A 125 17.45 -3.39 -18.33
C ASN A 125 18.19 -2.97 -17.04
N GLY A 126 17.47 -2.81 -15.92
CA GLY A 126 18.00 -2.40 -14.62
C GLY A 126 18.19 -0.89 -14.44
N SER A 127 17.99 -0.08 -15.49
CA SER A 127 18.13 1.38 -15.38
C SER A 127 17.03 2.00 -14.53
N VAL A 128 17.43 2.97 -13.71
CA VAL A 128 16.53 3.84 -12.94
C VAL A 128 16.61 5.23 -13.54
N SER A 129 15.46 5.85 -13.79
CA SER A 129 15.40 7.23 -14.28
C SER A 129 14.25 7.99 -13.63
N GLU A 130 14.40 9.30 -13.47
CA GLU A 130 13.26 10.16 -13.12
C GLU A 130 12.18 10.10 -14.21
N VAL A 131 10.93 10.30 -13.79
CA VAL A 131 9.76 10.25 -14.68
C VAL A 131 9.41 11.65 -15.14
N ALA A 132 9.22 11.82 -16.45
CA ALA A 132 8.79 13.09 -17.02
C ALA A 132 7.29 13.31 -16.81
N ASP A 133 6.86 14.55 -16.56
CA ASP A 133 5.45 14.88 -16.35
C ASP A 133 4.55 14.54 -17.56
N ARG A 134 5.13 14.44 -18.77
CA ARG A 134 4.42 14.06 -20.00
C ARG A 134 4.20 12.56 -20.18
N ASP A 135 4.90 11.72 -19.41
CA ASP A 135 4.71 10.28 -19.48
C ASP A 135 3.32 9.94 -18.89
N SER A 136 2.77 8.78 -19.26
CA SER A 136 1.45 8.33 -18.78
C SER A 136 1.53 6.97 -18.10
N THR A 137 0.57 6.75 -17.19
CA THR A 137 0.40 5.49 -16.45
C THR A 137 -0.85 4.76 -16.91
N SER A 138 -0.81 3.42 -16.87
CA SER A 138 -1.96 2.55 -17.07
C SER A 138 -2.56 2.04 -15.75
N LEU A 139 -1.81 2.12 -14.65
CA LEU A 139 -2.24 1.80 -13.29
C LEU A 139 -1.28 2.43 -12.29
N ALA A 140 -1.80 3.20 -11.34
CA ALA A 140 -1.04 3.78 -10.24
C ALA A 140 -1.87 3.86 -8.96
N PHE A 141 -1.21 3.69 -7.83
CA PHE A 141 -1.76 3.78 -6.48
C PHE A 141 -0.93 4.82 -5.72
N VAL A 142 -1.53 5.96 -5.37
CA VAL A 142 -0.82 7.07 -4.74
C VAL A 142 -1.61 7.72 -3.62
N LYS A 143 -0.90 8.27 -2.63
CA LYS A 143 -1.47 9.13 -1.60
C LYS A 143 -0.49 10.21 -1.19
N PHE A 144 -0.95 11.21 -0.44
CA PHE A 144 -0.08 12.09 0.32
C PHE A 144 0.30 11.39 1.62
N PHE A 145 1.54 10.91 1.71
CA PHE A 145 1.97 10.08 2.82
C PHE A 145 2.30 10.89 4.06
N LYS A 146 1.70 10.51 5.19
CA LYS A 146 1.98 11.05 6.51
C LYS A 146 1.90 9.92 7.53
N ALA A 147 3.05 9.46 8.02
CA ALA A 147 3.09 8.36 8.98
C ALA A 147 2.26 8.67 10.25
N ASP A 148 1.34 7.77 10.59
CA ASP A 148 0.60 7.76 11.85
C ASP A 148 1.41 7.06 12.95
N SER A 149 2.21 6.06 12.55
CA SER A 149 3.05 5.30 13.45
C SER A 149 4.35 4.87 12.79
N SER A 150 5.35 4.58 13.61
CA SER A 150 6.65 4.12 13.15
C SER A 150 7.26 3.16 14.19
N PHE A 151 7.99 2.16 13.72
CA PHE A 151 8.81 1.31 14.57
C PHE A 151 10.05 0.82 13.83
N THR A 152 11.11 0.53 14.59
CA THR A 152 12.37 0.00 14.05
C THR A 152 12.54 -1.46 14.44
N VAL A 153 13.03 -2.25 13.50
CA VAL A 153 13.47 -3.63 13.70
C VAL A 153 14.98 -3.69 13.46
N GLN A 154 15.73 -3.99 14.52
CA GLN A 154 17.18 -4.21 14.48
C GLN A 154 17.47 -5.69 14.70
N THR A 155 17.10 -6.52 13.74
CA THR A 155 17.30 -7.97 13.81
C THR A 155 17.93 -8.40 12.50
N ALA A 156 19.18 -8.82 12.56
CA ALA A 156 19.87 -9.36 11.40
C ALA A 156 19.12 -10.60 10.89
N GLY A 157 18.88 -10.65 9.58
CA GLY A 157 18.17 -11.75 8.96
C GLY A 157 16.64 -11.60 8.96
N MET A 158 16.10 -10.43 9.26
CA MET A 158 14.65 -10.16 9.17
C MET A 158 14.17 -10.34 7.73
N THR A 159 13.31 -11.33 7.48
CA THR A 159 12.74 -11.58 6.15
C THR A 159 11.51 -10.72 5.90
N LEU A 160 11.16 -10.50 4.63
CA LEU A 160 9.91 -9.81 4.27
C LEU A 160 8.70 -10.50 4.90
N GLN A 161 8.62 -11.84 4.85
CA GLN A 161 7.50 -12.58 5.44
C GLN A 161 7.37 -12.36 6.96
N GLN A 162 8.49 -12.37 7.69
CA GLN A 162 8.49 -12.10 9.13
C GLN A 162 8.02 -10.68 9.43
N LEU A 163 8.49 -9.70 8.64
CA LEU A 163 8.09 -8.31 8.80
C LEU A 163 6.60 -8.11 8.48
N GLN A 164 6.10 -8.71 7.40
CA GLN A 164 4.67 -8.69 7.02
C GLN A 164 3.79 -9.26 8.12
N LYS A 165 4.17 -10.41 8.72
CA LYS A 165 3.45 -10.99 9.87
C LYS A 165 3.41 -10.02 11.06
N LYS A 166 4.53 -9.36 11.35
CA LYS A 166 4.63 -8.38 12.44
C LYS A 166 3.74 -7.16 12.19
N ILE A 167 3.73 -6.64 10.97
CA ILE A 167 2.88 -5.51 10.57
C ILE A 167 1.40 -5.92 10.64
N ALA A 168 1.01 -7.03 10.00
CA ALA A 168 -0.38 -7.47 9.92
C ALA A 168 -0.97 -7.79 11.31
N ALA A 169 -0.18 -8.34 12.23
CA ALA A 169 -0.62 -8.60 13.60
C ALA A 169 -0.96 -7.33 14.41
N ALA A 170 -0.46 -6.16 13.98
CA ALA A 170 -0.67 -4.89 14.65
C ALA A 170 -1.80 -4.04 14.05
N LEU A 171 -2.39 -4.46 12.92
CA LEU A 171 -3.28 -3.62 12.12
C LEU A 171 -4.68 -4.26 11.95
N PRO A 172 -5.77 -3.47 12.02
CA PRO A 172 -7.09 -3.89 11.56
C PRO A 172 -7.09 -4.39 10.11
N VAL A 173 -7.73 -5.54 9.86
CA VAL A 173 -7.64 -6.29 8.58
C VAL A 173 -8.46 -5.72 7.42
N ASN A 174 -9.40 -4.81 7.69
CA ASN A 174 -10.36 -4.31 6.69
C ASN A 174 -10.03 -2.90 6.17
N GLU A 175 -8.86 -2.38 6.52
CA GLU A 175 -8.42 -1.03 6.17
C GLU A 175 -7.22 -1.06 5.23
N ILE A 176 -6.97 0.04 4.54
CA ILE A 176 -5.85 0.20 3.62
C ILE A 176 -4.74 0.98 4.32
N TYR A 177 -3.50 0.52 4.17
CA TYR A 177 -2.32 1.18 4.74
C TYR A 177 -1.29 1.46 3.67
N ALA A 178 -0.76 2.67 3.65
CA ALA A 178 0.51 2.96 2.98
C ALA A 178 1.66 2.68 3.94
N ILE A 179 2.71 2.03 3.43
CA ILE A 179 3.80 1.53 4.25
C ILE A 179 5.13 1.88 3.60
N ARG A 180 5.97 2.62 4.32
CA ARG A 180 7.34 2.91 3.94
C ARG A 180 8.30 2.11 4.80
N ILE A 181 9.22 1.39 4.16
CA ILE A 181 10.24 0.58 4.83
C ILE A 181 11.61 1.11 4.39
N LYS A 182 12.25 1.92 5.24
CA LYS A 182 13.63 2.39 5.00
C LYS A 182 14.60 1.46 5.72
N GLY A 183 15.69 1.06 5.07
CA GLY A 183 16.67 0.22 5.75
C GLY A 183 17.80 -0.31 4.89
N THR A 184 18.53 -1.25 5.47
CA THR A 184 19.64 -1.96 4.83
C THR A 184 19.25 -3.41 4.60
N PHE A 185 19.37 -3.84 3.34
CA PHE A 185 18.96 -5.13 2.83
C PHE A 185 20.19 -5.93 2.44
N SER A 186 20.47 -7.00 3.16
CA SER A 186 21.54 -7.92 2.80
C SER A 186 21.22 -8.67 1.50
N LYS A 187 19.92 -8.94 1.27
CA LYS A 187 19.38 -9.45 0.01
C LYS A 187 18.08 -8.72 -0.32
N MET A 188 17.90 -8.36 -1.58
CA MET A 188 16.68 -7.76 -2.10
C MET A 188 16.41 -8.36 -3.48
N THR A 189 15.27 -9.04 -3.62
CA THR A 189 14.83 -9.63 -4.89
C THR A 189 13.70 -8.79 -5.46
N THR A 190 13.94 -8.20 -6.62
CA THR A 190 12.96 -7.36 -7.31
C THR A 190 12.77 -7.82 -8.75
N ARG A 191 11.75 -7.28 -9.43
CA ARG A 191 11.57 -7.48 -10.86
C ARG A 191 11.17 -6.18 -11.57
N ALA A 192 11.45 -6.12 -12.87
CA ALA A 192 10.83 -5.16 -13.77
C ALA A 192 10.51 -5.78 -15.14
N PRO A 193 9.31 -5.54 -15.71
CA PRO A 193 8.94 -6.01 -17.05
C PRO A 193 9.52 -5.14 -18.16
N ALA A 194 9.81 -5.77 -19.30
CA ALA A 194 10.05 -5.07 -20.55
C ALA A 194 8.72 -4.52 -21.13
N PRO A 195 8.75 -3.46 -21.95
CA PRO A 195 7.54 -2.93 -22.56
C PRO A 195 6.79 -3.96 -23.40
N ALA A 196 5.48 -4.05 -23.23
CA ALA A 196 4.57 -4.82 -24.07
C ALA A 196 4.45 -4.23 -25.48
N GLN A 197 4.05 -5.08 -26.43
CA GLN A 197 3.74 -4.72 -27.81
C GLN A 197 2.28 -5.05 -28.11
N LYS A 198 1.66 -4.28 -29.01
CA LYS A 198 0.29 -4.54 -29.47
C LYS A 198 0.27 -5.72 -30.46
N PRO A 199 -0.82 -6.52 -30.50
CA PRO A 199 -1.94 -6.52 -29.56
C PRO A 199 -1.48 -6.96 -28.16
N TYR A 200 -1.94 -6.25 -27.12
CA TYR A 200 -1.48 -6.53 -25.76
C TYR A 200 -2.01 -7.89 -25.28
N PRO A 201 -1.15 -8.75 -24.71
CA PRO A 201 -1.59 -9.97 -24.04
C PRO A 201 -2.15 -9.66 -22.64
N THR A 202 -2.61 -10.69 -21.91
CA THR A 202 -2.88 -10.56 -20.48
C THR A 202 -1.61 -10.17 -19.71
N LEU A 203 -1.76 -9.57 -18.52
CA LEU A 203 -0.60 -9.23 -17.69
C LEU A 203 0.21 -10.48 -17.33
N ASN A 204 -0.44 -11.59 -17.00
CA ASN A 204 0.24 -12.84 -16.65
C ASN A 204 1.07 -13.37 -17.82
N ASP A 205 0.49 -13.43 -19.01
CA ASP A 205 1.19 -13.88 -20.22
C ASP A 205 2.35 -12.93 -20.61
N HIS A 206 2.20 -11.63 -20.36
CA HIS A 206 3.26 -10.66 -20.58
C HIS A 206 4.42 -10.89 -19.61
N LEU A 207 4.12 -10.94 -18.31
CA LEU A 207 5.13 -11.06 -17.25
C LEU A 207 5.89 -12.38 -17.33
N ALA A 208 5.22 -13.49 -17.67
CA ALA A 208 5.86 -14.80 -17.85
C ALA A 208 7.00 -14.79 -18.87
N ARG A 209 6.99 -13.86 -19.83
CA ARG A 209 7.98 -13.80 -20.93
C ARG A 209 8.94 -12.62 -20.84
N THR A 210 8.59 -11.57 -20.09
CA THR A 210 9.26 -10.27 -20.23
C THR A 210 9.80 -9.69 -18.93
N GLN A 211 9.49 -10.29 -17.78
CA GLN A 211 10.04 -9.81 -16.51
C GLN A 211 11.50 -10.23 -16.33
N VAL A 212 12.30 -9.32 -15.80
CA VAL A 212 13.67 -9.58 -15.40
C VAL A 212 13.73 -9.53 -13.87
N ILE A 213 14.29 -10.58 -13.27
CA ILE A 213 14.52 -10.67 -11.82
C ILE A 213 15.90 -10.09 -11.50
N PHE A 214 15.96 -9.17 -10.53
CA PHE A 214 17.20 -8.62 -10.00
C PHE A 214 17.43 -9.12 -8.57
N ASN A 215 18.58 -9.74 -8.34
CA ASN A 215 19.04 -10.17 -7.03
C ASN A 215 20.10 -9.18 -6.53
N LEU A 216 19.67 -8.20 -5.75
CA LEU A 216 20.52 -7.15 -5.21
C LEU A 216 21.08 -7.59 -3.85
N THR A 217 22.32 -7.23 -3.57
CA THR A 217 23.00 -7.57 -2.31
C THR A 217 23.55 -6.33 -1.64
N ASN A 218 23.47 -6.30 -0.30
CA ASN A 218 24.02 -5.22 0.53
C ASN A 218 23.62 -3.81 0.04
N THR A 219 22.33 -3.61 -0.15
CA THR A 219 21.78 -2.32 -0.62
C THR A 219 21.12 -1.57 0.54
N THR A 220 21.18 -0.24 0.50
CA THR A 220 20.40 0.63 1.38
C THR A 220 19.40 1.39 0.52
N GLY A 221 18.17 1.49 1.01
CA GLY A 221 17.10 2.13 0.24
C GLY A 221 15.76 2.09 0.94
N VAL A 222 14.72 2.26 0.13
CA VAL A 222 13.33 2.33 0.57
C VAL A 222 12.45 1.37 -0.23
N ALA A 223 11.67 0.55 0.48
CA ALA A 223 10.50 -0.10 -0.09
C ALA A 223 9.25 0.71 0.24
N VAL A 224 8.46 1.03 -0.77
CA VAL A 224 7.20 1.78 -0.67
C VAL A 224 6.07 0.92 -1.20
N GLY A 225 4.89 1.02 -0.60
CA GLY A 225 3.79 0.19 -1.02
C GLY A 225 2.57 0.27 -0.13
N PHE A 226 1.67 -0.68 -0.34
CA PHE A 226 0.39 -0.72 0.35
C PHE A 226 0.10 -2.10 0.93
N LEU A 227 -0.69 -2.13 1.99
CA LEU A 227 -1.42 -3.29 2.48
C LEU A 227 -2.91 -3.07 2.20
N VAL A 228 -3.51 -3.93 1.37
CA VAL A 228 -4.89 -3.80 0.90
C VAL A 228 -5.73 -5.01 1.35
N PRO A 229 -6.97 -4.81 1.83
CA PRO A 229 -7.87 -5.90 2.21
C PRO A 229 -8.25 -6.83 1.05
N THR A 230 -8.53 -8.09 1.38
CA THR A 230 -8.90 -9.12 0.39
C THR A 230 -10.21 -8.87 -0.34
N TYR A 231 -11.17 -8.16 0.27
CA TYR A 231 -12.44 -7.83 -0.38
C TYR A 231 -12.30 -6.89 -1.59
N MET A 232 -11.11 -6.31 -1.82
CA MET A 232 -10.85 -5.36 -2.90
C MET A 232 -10.22 -6.00 -4.15
N GLU A 233 -10.11 -7.33 -4.23
CA GLU A 233 -9.37 -8.06 -5.27
C GLU A 233 -9.73 -7.73 -6.73
N LYS A 234 -10.96 -7.28 -6.99
CA LYS A 234 -11.38 -6.89 -8.36
C LYS A 234 -10.90 -5.51 -8.76
N VAL A 235 -10.65 -4.64 -7.79
CA VAL A 235 -10.32 -3.23 -8.03
C VAL A 235 -8.86 -2.92 -7.74
N ASN A 236 -8.24 -3.60 -6.77
CA ASN A 236 -6.90 -3.31 -6.25
C ASN A 236 -6.13 -4.63 -5.99
N VAL A 237 -4.84 -4.58 -5.65
CA VAL A 237 -3.98 -5.73 -5.38
C VAL A 237 -4.06 -6.11 -3.89
N PRO A 238 -4.72 -7.22 -3.50
CA PRO A 238 -4.81 -7.62 -2.10
C PRO A 238 -3.46 -7.96 -1.46
N GLY A 239 -3.39 -7.76 -0.15
CA GLY A 239 -2.18 -8.04 0.62
C GLY A 239 -1.13 -6.95 0.46
N PHE A 240 0.13 -7.33 0.67
CA PHE A 240 1.26 -6.41 0.59
C PHE A 240 1.76 -6.30 -0.86
N HIS A 241 1.83 -5.07 -1.37
CA HIS A 241 2.40 -4.76 -2.67
C HIS A 241 3.45 -3.67 -2.52
N PHE A 242 4.72 -4.04 -2.67
CA PHE A 242 5.86 -3.14 -2.48
C PHE A 242 6.71 -3.00 -3.74
N HIS A 243 7.16 -1.78 -4.01
CA HIS A 243 8.26 -1.51 -4.93
C HIS A 243 9.46 -0.94 -4.15
N TYR A 244 10.68 -1.23 -4.60
CA TYR A 244 11.94 -0.83 -3.96
C TYR A 244 12.72 0.16 -4.84
N LEU A 245 13.44 1.07 -4.18
CA LEU A 245 14.39 1.99 -4.77
C LEU A 245 15.63 2.09 -3.86
N ALA A 246 16.80 1.82 -4.43
CA ALA A 246 18.08 2.03 -3.75
C ALA A 246 18.42 3.52 -3.63
N ASP A 247 19.08 3.91 -2.54
CA ASP A 247 19.44 5.31 -2.25
C ASP A 247 20.38 5.91 -3.31
N ASP A 248 21.23 5.08 -3.93
CA ASP A 248 22.14 5.49 -4.99
C ASP A 248 21.45 5.66 -6.36
N LEU A 249 20.14 5.38 -6.43
CA LEU A 249 19.31 5.44 -7.62
C LEU A 249 19.83 4.57 -8.77
N LYS A 250 20.52 3.45 -8.47
CA LYS A 250 21.03 2.54 -9.52
C LYS A 250 20.23 1.26 -9.66
N SER A 251 19.34 0.95 -8.72
CA SER A 251 18.55 -0.28 -8.74
C SER A 251 17.23 -0.14 -7.99
N GLY A 252 16.30 -1.05 -8.27
CA GLY A 252 14.96 -1.06 -7.69
C GLY A 252 14.05 -2.06 -8.38
N GLY A 253 12.73 -1.90 -8.23
CA GLY A 253 11.71 -2.68 -8.94
C GLY A 253 10.60 -3.18 -8.01
N HIS A 254 9.68 -3.98 -8.54
CA HIS A 254 8.64 -4.62 -7.75
C HIS A 254 9.26 -5.70 -6.84
N VAL A 255 8.99 -5.66 -5.53
CA VAL A 255 9.62 -6.52 -4.53
C VAL A 255 8.96 -7.90 -4.51
N TYR A 256 9.78 -8.94 -4.65
CA TYR A 256 9.37 -10.32 -4.36
C TYR A 256 9.72 -10.72 -2.94
N ASP A 257 10.94 -10.45 -2.51
CA ASP A 257 11.42 -10.84 -1.19
C ASP A 257 12.62 -9.98 -0.78
N PHE A 258 12.91 -9.93 0.52
CA PHE A 258 14.15 -9.39 1.03
C PHE A 258 14.57 -10.04 2.34
N THR A 259 15.86 -9.87 2.66
CA THR A 259 16.41 -10.06 3.99
C THR A 259 17.08 -8.77 4.42
N ALA A 260 16.68 -8.23 5.57
CA ALA A 260 17.20 -6.99 6.11
C ALA A 260 18.06 -7.20 7.35
N THR A 261 18.97 -6.25 7.57
CA THR A 261 19.74 -6.15 8.82
C THR A 261 19.08 -5.21 9.81
N GLN A 262 18.55 -4.10 9.29
CA GLN A 262 17.81 -3.09 10.03
C GLN A 262 16.81 -2.42 9.12
N VAL A 263 15.57 -2.25 9.60
CA VAL A 263 14.53 -1.47 8.92
C VAL A 263 13.79 -0.58 9.90
N THR A 264 13.39 0.60 9.43
CA THR A 264 12.36 1.43 10.04
C THR A 264 11.12 1.34 9.16
N VAL A 265 10.01 0.95 9.77
CA VAL A 265 8.70 0.85 9.13
C VAL A 265 7.86 2.03 9.58
N GLU A 266 7.37 2.80 8.63
CA GLU A 266 6.41 3.88 8.82
C GLU A 266 5.06 3.44 8.22
N ILE A 267 3.99 3.58 8.98
CA ILE A 267 2.64 3.16 8.58
C ILE A 267 1.73 4.37 8.60
N ASP A 268 0.96 4.50 7.54
CA ASP A 268 0.02 5.58 7.32
C ASP A 268 -1.34 4.96 6.91
N ARG A 269 -2.32 5.08 7.80
CA ARG A 269 -3.68 4.57 7.63
C ARG A 269 -4.38 5.42 6.57
N THR A 270 -5.20 4.78 5.74
CA THR A 270 -5.98 5.51 4.73
C THR A 270 -7.44 5.65 5.18
N LYS A 271 -7.99 6.87 5.16
CA LYS A 271 -9.39 7.13 5.54
C LYS A 271 -10.41 6.70 4.49
N GLY A 272 -10.00 6.66 3.23
CA GLY A 272 -10.85 6.21 2.14
C GLY A 272 -10.09 6.05 0.84
N TYR A 273 -10.83 5.76 -0.22
CA TYR A 273 -10.27 5.29 -1.48
C TYR A 273 -11.05 5.87 -2.65
N TYR A 274 -10.35 6.46 -3.61
CA TYR A 274 -10.91 6.99 -4.86
C TYR A 274 -10.33 6.22 -6.05
N VAL A 275 -11.21 5.83 -6.96
CA VAL A 275 -10.83 5.21 -8.23
C VAL A 275 -11.19 6.15 -9.36
N GLU A 276 -10.18 6.58 -10.11
CA GLU A 276 -10.36 7.21 -11.41
C GLU A 276 -10.33 6.13 -12.50
N LEU A 277 -11.41 6.04 -13.28
CA LEU A 277 -11.49 5.05 -14.35
C LEU A 277 -10.57 5.41 -15.51
N ASN A 278 -9.95 4.40 -16.12
CA ASN A 278 -9.10 4.61 -17.28
C ASN A 278 -9.95 5.05 -18.48
N THR A 279 -9.67 6.23 -19.04
CA THR A 279 -10.40 6.78 -20.19
C THR A 279 -9.88 6.28 -21.54
N HIS A 280 -8.81 5.47 -21.56
CA HIS A 280 -8.28 4.92 -22.79
C HIS A 280 -9.29 3.95 -23.42
N SER A 281 -9.43 3.98 -24.75
CA SER A 281 -10.47 3.23 -25.46
C SER A 281 -10.46 1.72 -25.20
N ASP A 282 -9.31 1.14 -24.83
CA ASP A 282 -9.19 -0.28 -24.54
C ASP A 282 -9.88 -0.69 -23.23
N PHE A 283 -10.07 0.25 -22.29
CA PHE A 283 -10.78 -0.02 -21.04
C PHE A 283 -12.24 -0.44 -21.29
N GLY A 284 -12.91 0.16 -22.27
CA GLY A 284 -14.30 -0.19 -22.63
C GLY A 284 -14.44 -1.43 -23.50
N LYS A 285 -13.34 -2.11 -23.87
CA LYS A 285 -13.34 -3.28 -24.76
C LYS A 285 -13.18 -4.62 -24.01
N VAL A 286 -12.95 -4.56 -22.70
CA VAL A 286 -12.70 -5.73 -21.86
C VAL A 286 -13.85 -5.94 -20.86
N THR A 287 -14.14 -7.19 -20.54
CA THR A 287 -15.10 -7.58 -19.49
C THR A 287 -14.31 -7.98 -18.24
N LEU A 288 -14.62 -7.37 -17.08
CA LEU A 288 -13.79 -7.38 -15.86
C LEU A 288 -14.48 -8.01 -14.64
#